data_AF-A0A1G6ESV1-F1
#
_entry.id   AF-A0A1G6ESV1-F1
#
_cell.length_a   1.000
_cell.length_b   1.000
_cell.length_c   1.000
_cell.angle_alpha   90.00
_cell.angle_beta   90.00
_cell.angle_gamma   90.00
#
_symmetry.space_group_name_H-M   'P 1'
#
loop_
_entity.id
_entity.type
_entity.pdbx_description
1 polymer ?
#
loop_
_entity_poly.entity_id
_entity_poly.type
_entity_poly.pdbx_seq_one_letter_code
_entity_poly.pdbx_strand_id
1 'polypeptide(L)'
;MKFNIVVGNPPYQANVSTSKDNDSLGKQLFPAFTEMVYSASSQYCSLITPSRWFTGDAQDKSFLKLRSFLKEKNNIVKMFIYPSTDEVFSGVIIKGGVNHFLVDKKANSVVEFHTIKKGIDSTEKRNLFEEGFDIVFRSSMDSIIIRKVVNNSSETLSSITTGRNAFGIIGKPESLKKQTTAKKSDDDSITVHCKNGEKRYIAKSKVPKGVEIMEHYKVFISKSAGDPDTDTKVIGVPFFGDKDCVCTDTFFPIGCFDTKEEAENLCKYLKTVFVRYLINVLKSSQNVTQIVYRFVPMQDFSNSSDIEWTKSIADIDVQLFKKYNLENEKDYIMSNIKPME
;
A
#
# COMPACT_ATOMS: atom_id res chain seq x y z
N MET A 1 31.10 -21.24 14.80
CA MET A 1 31.91 -20.00 14.84
C MET A 1 30.97 -18.82 15.05
N LYS A 2 31.30 -17.88 15.95
CA LYS A 2 30.55 -16.63 16.12
C LYS A 2 31.49 -15.46 15.84
N PHE A 3 31.09 -14.55 14.97
CA PHE A 3 31.87 -13.36 14.63
C PHE A 3 31.47 -12.21 15.56
N ASN A 4 32.41 -11.39 16.02
CA ASN A 4 32.06 -10.24 16.87
C ASN A 4 31.11 -9.28 16.12
N ILE A 5 31.50 -8.97 14.89
CA ILE A 5 30.83 -8.03 14.00
C ILE A 5 30.55 -8.75 12.69
N VAL A 6 29.32 -8.61 12.17
CA VAL A 6 28.96 -9.06 10.83
C VAL A 6 28.33 -7.89 10.07
N VAL A 7 28.91 -7.54 8.92
CA VAL A 7 28.37 -6.49 8.04
C VAL A 7 28.12 -7.07 6.65
N GLY A 8 27.17 -6.52 5.90
CA GLY A 8 26.94 -7.00 4.55
C GLY A 8 25.85 -6.31 3.74
N ASN A 9 25.88 -6.59 2.44
CA ASN A 9 24.84 -6.30 1.48
C ASN A 9 24.29 -7.65 0.97
N PRO A 10 23.22 -8.19 1.58
CA PRO A 10 22.70 -9.51 1.24
C PRO A 10 22.06 -9.50 -0.15
N PRO A 11 21.99 -10.65 -0.84
CA PRO A 11 21.15 -10.76 -2.03
C PRO A 11 19.69 -10.50 -1.65
N TYR A 12 18.99 -9.67 -2.42
CA TYR A 12 17.63 -9.25 -2.07
C TYR A 12 16.55 -10.26 -2.48
N GLN A 13 16.64 -10.79 -3.71
CA GLN A 13 15.60 -11.66 -4.29
C GLN A 13 16.23 -12.79 -5.12
N ALA A 14 15.60 -13.95 -5.14
CA ALA A 14 15.89 -15.02 -6.09
C ALA A 14 14.85 -15.01 -7.21
N ASN A 15 15.31 -15.06 -8.46
CA ASN A 15 14.42 -15.24 -9.61
C ASN A 15 13.88 -16.67 -9.60
N VAL A 16 12.57 -16.82 -9.44
CA VAL A 16 11.90 -18.13 -9.37
C VAL A 16 11.39 -18.59 -10.75
N SER A 17 11.55 -17.76 -11.79
CA SER A 17 11.13 -18.09 -13.16
C SER A 17 12.14 -17.64 -14.20
N THR A 18 12.23 -18.37 -15.32
CA THR A 18 13.04 -18.03 -16.50
C THR A 18 12.37 -17.04 -17.45
N SER A 19 11.09 -16.71 -17.22
CA SER A 19 10.31 -15.73 -17.99
C SER A 19 10.26 -14.37 -17.28
N LYS A 20 10.66 -13.29 -17.97
CA LYS A 20 10.60 -11.90 -17.46
C LYS A 20 9.23 -11.46 -16.93
N ASP A 21 8.16 -12.15 -17.34
CA ASP A 21 6.78 -11.83 -16.95
C ASP A 21 6.45 -12.13 -15.46
N ASN A 22 7.31 -12.87 -14.75
CA ASN A 22 7.06 -13.35 -13.40
C ASN A 22 8.14 -12.91 -12.38
N ASP A 23 9.00 -11.96 -12.70
CA ASP A 23 10.05 -11.46 -11.78
C ASP A 23 9.47 -10.92 -10.45
N SER A 24 8.22 -10.43 -10.48
CA SER A 24 7.50 -9.99 -9.28
C SER A 24 7.15 -11.11 -8.28
N LEU A 25 7.32 -12.38 -8.66
CA LEU A 25 7.16 -13.58 -7.82
C LEU A 25 8.49 -14.03 -7.18
N GLY A 26 9.56 -13.23 -7.33
CA GLY A 26 10.86 -13.49 -6.74
C GLY A 26 10.79 -13.76 -5.23
N LYS A 27 11.35 -14.88 -4.79
CA LYS A 27 11.44 -15.21 -3.36
C LYS A 27 12.34 -14.17 -2.68
N GLN A 28 11.87 -13.56 -1.60
CA GLN A 28 12.66 -12.58 -0.86
C GLN A 28 13.73 -13.32 -0.05
N LEU A 29 15.00 -13.03 -0.32
CA LEU A 29 16.13 -13.70 0.31
C LEU A 29 16.64 -12.94 1.53
N PHE A 30 16.71 -11.61 1.44
CA PHE A 30 17.31 -10.78 2.50
C PHE A 30 16.68 -11.01 3.90
N PRO A 31 15.39 -11.33 4.08
CA PRO A 31 14.84 -11.61 5.41
C PRO A 31 15.55 -12.76 6.11
N ALA A 32 15.75 -13.88 5.41
CA ALA A 32 16.47 -15.04 5.96
C ALA A 32 17.96 -14.75 6.16
N PHE A 33 18.58 -13.96 5.27
CA PHE A 33 19.96 -13.50 5.47
C PHE A 33 20.11 -12.63 6.71
N THR A 34 19.13 -11.76 7.00
CA THR A 34 19.13 -10.93 8.22
C THR A 34 19.10 -11.80 9.48
N GLU A 35 18.24 -12.82 9.53
CA GLU A 35 18.19 -13.76 10.66
C GLU A 35 19.50 -14.56 10.81
N MET A 36 20.09 -14.98 9.68
CA MET A 36 21.37 -15.71 9.65
C MET A 36 22.52 -14.84 10.15
N VAL A 37 22.64 -13.61 9.64
CA VAL A 37 23.68 -12.64 10.02
C VAL A 37 23.53 -12.26 11.49
N TYR A 38 22.31 -12.03 11.95
CA TYR A 38 22.03 -11.87 13.36
C TYR A 38 22.53 -13.08 14.15
N SER A 39 22.22 -14.30 13.74
CA SER A 39 22.62 -15.52 14.47
C SER A 39 24.14 -15.74 14.49
N ALA A 40 24.83 -15.37 13.42
CA ALA A 40 26.28 -15.50 13.27
C ALA A 40 27.08 -14.45 14.07
N SER A 41 26.50 -13.28 14.35
CA SER A 41 27.15 -12.24 15.15
C SER A 41 27.08 -12.54 16.65
N SER A 42 28.08 -12.12 17.42
CA SER A 42 28.06 -12.19 18.88
C SER A 42 27.73 -10.86 19.53
N GLN A 43 27.97 -9.73 18.86
CA GLN A 43 27.69 -8.40 19.41
C GLN A 43 27.00 -7.49 18.41
N TYR A 44 27.66 -7.20 17.27
CA TYR A 44 27.13 -6.24 16.29
C TYR A 44 26.78 -6.90 14.98
N CYS A 45 25.68 -6.47 14.37
CA CYS A 45 25.49 -6.69 12.95
C CYS A 45 24.84 -5.50 12.25
N SER A 46 25.20 -5.31 10.98
CA SER A 46 24.61 -4.28 10.13
C SER A 46 24.41 -4.80 8.72
N LEU A 47 23.21 -4.60 8.16
CA LEU A 47 22.91 -4.95 6.79
C LEU A 47 22.24 -3.78 6.09
N ILE A 48 22.59 -3.57 4.83
CA ILE A 48 21.78 -2.76 3.93
C ILE A 48 20.69 -3.64 3.30
N THR A 49 19.44 -3.19 3.32
CA THR A 49 18.28 -3.95 2.83
C THR A 49 17.27 -3.03 2.14
N PRO A 50 16.38 -3.53 1.27
CA PRO A 50 15.25 -2.75 0.77
C PRO A 50 14.31 -2.36 1.92
N SER A 51 13.79 -1.13 1.96
CA SER A 51 12.89 -0.66 3.04
C SER A 51 11.46 -1.18 2.94
N ARG A 52 11.15 -1.97 1.90
CA ARG A 52 9.81 -2.54 1.70
C ARG A 52 9.33 -3.43 2.84
N TRP A 53 10.25 -3.99 3.66
CA TRP A 53 9.86 -4.79 4.81
C TRP A 53 9.21 -3.97 5.94
N PHE A 54 9.34 -2.64 5.95
CA PHE A 54 8.74 -1.78 6.97
C PHE A 54 7.22 -1.91 7.02
N THR A 55 6.57 -1.93 5.84
CA THR A 55 5.10 -1.90 5.71
C THR A 55 4.55 -2.93 4.72
N GLY A 56 5.37 -3.44 3.81
CA GLY A 56 4.94 -4.36 2.77
C GLY A 56 4.77 -5.79 3.26
N ASP A 57 4.01 -6.58 2.51
CA ASP A 57 3.87 -8.01 2.71
C ASP A 57 4.39 -8.76 1.48
N ALA A 58 5.45 -9.54 1.69
CA ALA A 58 5.92 -10.51 0.71
C ALA A 58 4.91 -11.66 0.61
N GLN A 59 4.74 -12.22 -0.59
CA GLN A 59 3.79 -13.32 -0.83
C GLN A 59 4.06 -14.56 0.04
N ASP A 60 5.33 -14.81 0.38
CA ASP A 60 5.78 -15.88 1.26
C ASP A 60 5.76 -15.52 2.75
N LYS A 61 5.21 -14.35 3.10
CA LYS A 61 5.15 -13.77 4.45
C LYS A 61 6.52 -13.52 5.09
N SER A 62 7.61 -13.53 4.33
CA SER A 62 8.96 -13.32 4.85
C SER A 62 9.14 -11.96 5.55
N PHE A 63 8.48 -10.89 5.06
CA PHE A 63 8.53 -9.58 5.71
C PHE A 63 7.84 -9.56 7.09
N LEU A 64 6.69 -10.24 7.24
CA LEU A 64 6.01 -10.39 8.53
C LEU A 64 6.88 -11.16 9.54
N LYS A 65 7.54 -12.23 9.09
CA LYS A 65 8.47 -13.01 9.92
C LYS A 65 9.65 -12.17 10.37
N LEU A 66 10.27 -11.43 9.45
CA LEU A 66 11.37 -10.52 9.77
C LEU A 66 10.94 -9.45 10.77
N ARG A 67 9.78 -8.82 10.58
CA ARG A 67 9.26 -7.83 11.53
C ARG A 67 9.05 -8.43 12.91
N SER A 68 8.44 -9.61 12.98
CA SER A 68 8.21 -10.33 14.24
C SER A 68 9.53 -10.68 14.94
N PHE A 69 10.51 -11.19 14.18
CA PHE A 69 11.85 -11.50 14.68
C PHE A 69 12.54 -10.26 15.25
N LEU A 70 12.59 -9.15 14.49
CA LEU A 70 13.24 -7.92 14.95
C LEU A 70 12.50 -7.27 16.13
N LYS A 71 11.17 -7.41 16.19
CA LYS A 71 10.35 -6.96 17.33
C LYS A 71 10.69 -7.73 18.61
N GLU A 72 10.85 -9.06 18.51
CA GLU A 72 11.25 -9.91 19.63
C GLU A 72 12.67 -9.57 20.12
N LYS A 73 13.61 -9.32 19.20
CA LYS A 73 15.00 -9.02 19.57
C LYS A 73 15.20 -7.63 20.14
N ASN A 74 14.42 -6.65 19.68
CA ASN A 74 14.36 -5.28 20.22
C ASN A 74 15.72 -4.60 20.46
N ASN A 75 16.67 -4.83 19.56
CA ASN A 75 18.07 -4.47 19.77
C ASN A 75 18.71 -3.76 18.57
N ILE A 76 17.87 -3.23 17.66
CA ILE A 76 18.30 -2.21 16.71
C ILE A 76 18.51 -0.91 17.48
N VAL A 77 19.68 -0.30 17.33
CA VAL A 77 20.04 0.98 17.99
C VAL A 77 20.05 2.15 17.01
N LYS A 78 20.32 1.90 15.73
CA LYS A 78 20.29 2.92 14.67
C LYS A 78 19.67 2.39 13.39
N MET A 79 18.97 3.25 12.67
CA MET A 79 18.41 2.95 11.35
C MET A 79 18.56 4.15 10.42
N PHE A 80 19.20 3.94 9.28
CA PHE A 80 19.41 4.94 8.25
C PHE A 80 18.53 4.59 7.05
N ILE A 81 17.62 5.48 6.68
CA ILE A 81 16.59 5.31 5.66
C ILE A 81 16.91 6.23 4.49
N TYR A 82 16.97 5.66 3.30
CA TYR A 82 17.20 6.37 2.04
C TYR A 82 15.97 6.13 1.15
N PRO A 83 15.03 7.09 1.07
CA PRO A 83 13.86 6.96 0.21
C PRO A 83 14.23 6.79 -1.25
N SER A 84 15.28 7.48 -1.72
CA SER A 84 15.83 7.30 -3.07
C SER A 84 16.99 6.31 -3.06
N THR A 85 16.94 5.30 -3.94
CA THR A 85 18.03 4.32 -4.06
C THR A 85 19.30 4.92 -4.66
N ASP A 86 19.16 5.95 -5.51
CA ASP A 86 20.29 6.62 -6.18
C ASP A 86 21.23 7.33 -5.20
N GLU A 87 20.78 7.59 -3.96
CA GLU A 87 21.62 8.14 -2.89
C GLU A 87 22.63 7.11 -2.35
N VAL A 88 22.46 5.82 -2.68
CA VAL A 88 23.31 4.73 -2.19
C VAL A 88 23.91 3.88 -3.32
N PHE A 89 23.10 3.53 -4.33
CA PHE A 89 23.52 2.68 -5.44
C PHE A 89 23.28 3.40 -6.77
N SER A 90 24.36 3.68 -7.50
CA SER A 90 24.25 4.28 -8.83
C SER A 90 23.68 3.28 -9.85
N GLY A 91 22.63 3.66 -10.57
CA GLY A 91 22.05 2.86 -11.66
C GLY A 91 21.19 1.67 -11.20
N VAL A 92 20.86 1.59 -9.90
CA VAL A 92 20.04 0.51 -9.33
C VAL A 92 18.73 1.09 -8.82
N ILE A 93 17.60 0.59 -9.34
CA ILE A 93 16.27 1.03 -8.93
C ILE A 93 15.66 0.03 -7.94
N ILE A 94 15.60 0.39 -6.66
CA ILE A 94 14.91 -0.38 -5.62
C ILE A 94 13.70 0.43 -5.15
N LYS A 95 12.54 0.10 -5.69
CA LYS A 95 11.28 0.78 -5.34
C LYS A 95 11.03 0.75 -3.84
N GLY A 96 10.64 1.90 -3.28
CA GLY A 96 10.38 2.08 -1.85
C GLY A 96 11.63 2.27 -1.00
N GLY A 97 12.78 2.51 -1.64
CA GLY A 97 14.04 2.87 -0.99
C GLY A 97 14.82 1.72 -0.34
N VAL A 98 15.94 2.09 0.26
CA VAL A 98 16.83 1.20 1.02
C VAL A 98 17.03 1.73 2.44
N ASN A 99 17.41 0.84 3.35
CA ASN A 99 17.82 1.19 4.68
C ASN A 99 19.07 0.39 5.05
N HIS A 100 19.87 0.90 5.97
CA HIS A 100 20.75 0.05 6.74
C HIS A 100 20.54 0.31 8.22
N PHE A 101 20.82 -0.69 9.05
CA PHE A 101 20.58 -0.62 10.47
C PHE A 101 21.78 -1.14 11.26
N LEU A 102 21.91 -0.72 12.51
CA LEU A 102 22.87 -1.26 13.46
C LEU A 102 22.14 -2.00 14.57
N VAL A 103 22.46 -3.27 14.75
CA VAL A 103 22.09 -4.07 15.93
C VAL A 103 23.22 -4.04 16.93
N ASP A 104 22.91 -3.75 18.19
CA ASP A 104 23.76 -4.06 19.34
C ASP A 104 23.05 -5.10 20.21
N LYS A 105 23.54 -6.34 20.22
CA LYS A 105 22.89 -7.44 20.95
C LYS A 105 22.82 -7.27 22.47
N LYS A 106 23.54 -6.30 23.03
CA LYS A 106 23.52 -5.99 24.46
C LYS A 106 22.54 -4.85 24.79
N ALA A 107 21.99 -4.18 23.77
CA ALA A 107 21.04 -3.09 23.95
C ALA A 107 19.60 -3.59 23.94
N ASN A 108 18.75 -2.91 24.73
CA ASN A 108 17.31 -2.84 24.53
C ASN A 108 17.01 -1.36 24.31
N SER A 109 16.49 -0.97 23.15
CA SER A 109 16.59 0.46 22.82
C SER A 109 15.48 1.06 21.97
N VAL A 110 15.22 2.31 22.31
CA VAL A 110 14.80 3.37 21.40
C VAL A 110 15.83 3.47 20.27
N VAL A 111 15.36 3.46 19.03
CA VAL A 111 16.18 3.53 17.82
C VAL A 111 16.43 4.99 17.46
N GLU A 112 17.67 5.31 17.09
CA GLU A 112 18.01 6.55 16.39
C GLU A 112 17.77 6.37 14.88
N PHE A 113 16.70 6.98 14.37
CA PHE A 113 16.36 6.97 12.95
C PHE A 113 16.98 8.18 12.25
N HIS A 114 17.67 7.94 11.14
CA HIS A 114 18.20 8.94 10.22
C HIS A 114 17.46 8.81 8.89
N THR A 115 16.69 9.81 8.47
CA THR A 115 16.09 9.85 7.14
C THR A 115 16.91 10.77 6.26
N ILE A 116 17.58 10.20 5.27
CA ILE A 116 18.46 10.92 4.35
C ILE A 116 17.75 11.11 3.02
N LYS A 117 17.49 12.37 2.67
CA LYS A 117 16.82 12.75 1.43
C LYS A 117 17.57 13.89 0.77
N LYS A 118 18.07 13.67 -0.45
CA LYS A 118 18.88 14.64 -1.20
C LYS A 118 20.06 15.17 -0.36
N GLY A 119 20.70 14.29 0.40
CA GLY A 119 21.83 14.62 1.27
C GLY A 119 21.49 15.37 2.57
N ILE A 120 20.20 15.64 2.84
CA ILE A 120 19.76 16.20 4.13
C ILE A 120 19.43 15.04 5.08
N ASP A 121 20.09 14.99 6.23
CA ASP A 121 19.82 14.03 7.31
C ASP A 121 18.85 14.63 8.34
N SER A 122 17.72 13.95 8.55
CA SER A 122 16.77 14.24 9.61
C SER A 122 16.77 13.12 10.63
N THR A 123 17.01 13.46 11.90
CA THR A 123 17.16 12.48 12.98
C THR A 123 15.98 12.51 13.96
N GLU A 124 15.48 11.34 14.35
CA GLU A 124 14.47 11.16 15.39
C GLU A 124 14.79 9.94 16.28
N LYS A 125 14.29 9.94 17.52
CA LYS A 125 14.46 8.82 18.45
C LYS A 125 13.08 8.27 18.83
N ARG A 126 12.82 7.01 18.50
CA ARG A 126 11.56 6.31 18.84
C ARG A 126 11.73 4.80 18.81
N ASN A 127 10.70 4.07 19.23
CA ASN A 127 10.71 2.61 19.15
C ASN A 127 10.73 2.15 17.69
N LEU A 128 11.34 0.99 17.44
CA LEU A 128 11.32 0.38 16.10
C LEU A 128 9.88 0.12 15.63
N PHE A 129 9.08 -0.42 16.55
CA PHE A 129 7.65 -0.65 16.39
C PHE A 129 6.89 0.20 17.40
N GLU A 130 5.98 1.01 16.91
CA GLU A 130 5.08 1.80 17.76
C GLU A 130 4.05 0.90 18.44
N GLU A 131 3.63 1.27 19.65
CA GLU A 131 2.65 0.48 20.41
C GLU A 131 1.34 0.33 19.61
N GLY A 132 0.84 -0.91 19.52
CA GLY A 132 -0.33 -1.27 18.72
C GLY A 132 -0.04 -1.56 17.25
N PHE A 133 1.21 -1.40 16.79
CA PHE A 133 1.56 -1.58 15.37
C PHE A 133 2.58 -2.71 15.14
N ASP A 134 2.47 -3.30 13.95
CA ASP A 134 3.31 -4.40 13.44
C ASP A 134 4.20 -3.96 12.27
N ILE A 135 4.29 -2.65 12.04
CA ILE A 135 5.05 -2.00 10.97
C ILE A 135 6.07 -1.02 11.55
N VAL A 136 7.02 -0.65 10.71
CA VAL A 136 7.97 0.43 11.00
C VAL A 136 7.50 1.68 10.27
N PHE A 137 7.14 2.73 11.02
CA PHE A 137 6.82 4.04 10.44
C PHE A 137 8.08 4.69 9.85
N ARG A 138 7.91 5.56 8.84
CA ARG A 138 9.04 6.30 8.24
C ARG A 138 9.37 7.57 9.02
N SER A 139 8.38 8.13 9.72
CA SER A 139 8.54 9.26 10.63
C SER A 139 7.66 9.12 11.87
N SER A 140 8.01 9.82 12.95
CA SER A 140 7.16 9.97 14.13
C SER A 140 5.81 10.62 13.77
N MET A 141 5.80 11.56 12.81
CA MET A 141 4.59 12.24 12.36
C MET A 141 3.59 11.26 11.73
N ASP A 142 4.06 10.31 10.91
CA ASP A 142 3.18 9.25 10.35
C ASP A 142 2.52 8.45 11.48
N SER A 143 3.27 8.11 12.53
CA SER A 143 2.72 7.35 13.66
C SER A 143 1.67 8.13 14.45
N ILE A 144 1.88 9.44 14.65
CA ILE A 144 0.94 10.33 15.35
C ILE A 144 -0.37 10.41 14.57
N ILE A 145 -0.30 10.66 13.26
CA ILE A 145 -1.48 10.79 12.40
C ILE A 145 -2.25 9.47 12.34
N ILE A 146 -1.57 8.35 12.07
CA ILE A 146 -2.23 7.03 12.00
C ILE A 146 -2.88 6.67 13.33
N ARG A 147 -2.23 6.95 14.47
CA ARG A 147 -2.80 6.68 15.80
C ARG A 147 -4.07 7.48 16.04
N LYS A 148 -4.09 8.78 15.71
CA LYS A 148 -5.30 9.61 15.83
C LYS A 148 -6.45 9.07 14.99
N VAL A 149 -6.18 8.64 13.75
CA VAL A 149 -7.21 8.09 12.86
C VAL A 149 -7.74 6.75 13.36
N VAL A 150 -6.85 5.80 13.66
CA VAL A 150 -7.23 4.44 14.09
C VAL A 150 -7.95 4.45 15.44
N ASN A 151 -7.57 5.32 16.38
CA ASN A 151 -8.26 5.42 17.67
C ASN A 151 -9.68 6.00 17.56
N ASN A 152 -9.99 6.70 16.47
CA ASN A 152 -11.31 7.28 16.20
C ASN A 152 -12.08 6.48 15.13
N SER A 153 -11.69 5.23 14.85
CA SER A 153 -12.34 4.38 13.85
C SER A 153 -12.37 2.91 14.28
N SER A 154 -13.56 2.32 14.30
CA SER A 154 -13.74 0.88 14.57
C SER A 154 -13.58 0.02 13.31
N GLU A 155 -13.94 0.57 12.15
CA GLU A 155 -13.89 -0.12 10.86
C GLU A 155 -13.01 0.62 9.86
N THR A 156 -12.52 -0.11 8.86
CA THR A 156 -11.64 0.44 7.82
C THR A 156 -12.12 0.02 6.46
N LEU A 157 -11.76 0.78 5.44
CA LEU A 157 -12.15 0.52 4.06
C LEU A 157 -11.76 -0.89 3.59
N SER A 158 -10.76 -1.51 4.23
CA SER A 158 -10.34 -2.87 3.93
C SER A 158 -11.50 -3.89 4.01
N SER A 159 -12.54 -3.63 4.83
CA SER A 159 -13.73 -4.50 4.97
C SER A 159 -14.58 -4.58 3.69
N ILE A 160 -14.56 -3.55 2.85
CA ILE A 160 -15.33 -3.48 1.59
C ILE A 160 -14.42 -3.50 0.35
N THR A 161 -13.12 -3.70 0.52
CA THR A 161 -12.23 -3.97 -0.60
C THR A 161 -12.30 -5.44 -1.00
N THR A 162 -12.05 -5.73 -2.27
CA THR A 162 -11.90 -7.12 -2.73
C THR A 162 -10.46 -7.51 -3.00
N GLY A 163 -10.19 -8.82 -2.88
CA GLY A 163 -8.90 -9.40 -3.20
C GLY A 163 -8.56 -9.33 -4.69
N ARG A 164 -7.41 -9.91 -5.06
CA ARG A 164 -7.00 -9.95 -6.47
C ARG A 164 -8.03 -10.69 -7.31
N ASN A 165 -8.32 -10.10 -8.48
CA ASN A 165 -9.14 -10.71 -9.53
C ASN A 165 -10.57 -10.96 -9.00
N ALA A 166 -11.27 -9.90 -8.59
CA ALA A 166 -12.57 -9.98 -7.93
C ALA A 166 -13.63 -10.72 -8.76
N PHE A 167 -13.61 -10.54 -10.08
CA PHE A 167 -14.60 -11.13 -10.99
C PHE A 167 -14.11 -12.39 -11.71
N GLY A 168 -12.86 -12.82 -11.51
CA GLY A 168 -12.33 -14.00 -12.20
C GLY A 168 -11.83 -13.73 -13.64
N ILE A 169 -11.85 -12.47 -14.11
CA ILE A 169 -11.48 -12.11 -15.49
C ILE A 169 -10.01 -11.71 -15.57
N ILE A 170 -9.21 -12.51 -16.26
CA ILE A 170 -7.77 -12.27 -16.44
C ILE A 170 -7.52 -11.28 -17.60
N GLY A 171 -6.81 -10.19 -17.34
CA GLY A 171 -6.52 -9.13 -18.31
C GLY A 171 -5.38 -9.40 -19.30
N LYS A 172 -4.70 -10.56 -19.20
CA LYS A 172 -3.68 -10.95 -20.20
C LYS A 172 -4.32 -11.09 -21.59
N PRO A 173 -3.75 -10.53 -22.68
CA PRO A 173 -4.42 -10.40 -23.97
C PRO A 173 -5.05 -11.68 -24.52
N GLU A 174 -4.33 -12.80 -24.48
CA GLU A 174 -4.85 -14.09 -24.97
C GLU A 174 -6.02 -14.61 -24.13
N SER A 175 -5.89 -14.54 -22.81
CA SER A 175 -6.95 -14.97 -21.88
C SER A 175 -8.17 -14.06 -21.99
N LEU A 176 -7.95 -12.75 -22.09
CA LEU A 176 -9.00 -11.75 -22.20
C LEU A 176 -9.83 -11.94 -23.47
N LYS A 177 -9.19 -12.19 -24.62
CA LYS A 177 -9.87 -12.48 -25.90
C LYS A 177 -10.72 -13.75 -25.84
N LYS A 178 -10.32 -14.76 -25.06
CA LYS A 178 -11.09 -16.00 -24.87
C LYS A 178 -12.33 -15.80 -23.98
N GLN A 179 -12.25 -14.88 -23.02
CA GLN A 179 -13.31 -14.62 -22.05
C GLN A 179 -14.31 -13.55 -22.50
N THR A 180 -13.91 -12.64 -23.40
CA THR A 180 -14.66 -11.40 -23.68
C THR A 180 -14.60 -10.99 -25.15
N THR A 181 -15.63 -10.27 -25.60
CA THR A 181 -15.75 -9.73 -26.96
C THR A 181 -15.38 -8.24 -27.01
N ALA A 182 -14.95 -7.76 -28.18
CA ALA A 182 -14.63 -6.34 -28.39
C ALA A 182 -15.88 -5.48 -28.62
N LYS A 183 -16.98 -6.08 -29.05
CA LYS A 183 -18.27 -5.42 -29.27
C LYS A 183 -19.32 -6.06 -28.36
N LYS A 184 -20.26 -5.24 -27.91
CA LYS A 184 -21.48 -5.71 -27.25
C LYS A 184 -22.25 -6.54 -28.29
N SER A 185 -22.47 -7.82 -27.99
CA SER A 185 -23.07 -8.77 -28.93
C SER A 185 -24.56 -8.94 -28.67
N ASP A 186 -24.95 -8.93 -27.40
CA ASP A 186 -26.33 -9.15 -26.94
C ASP A 186 -26.74 -8.11 -25.89
N ASP A 187 -28.04 -7.98 -25.62
CA ASP A 187 -28.55 -7.10 -24.57
C ASP A 187 -28.06 -7.51 -23.17
N ASP A 188 -27.89 -8.81 -22.91
CA ASP A 188 -27.36 -9.39 -21.65
C ASP A 188 -25.82 -9.27 -21.52
N SER A 189 -25.15 -8.64 -22.48
CA SER A 189 -23.72 -8.36 -22.39
C SER A 189 -23.44 -7.17 -21.47
N ILE A 190 -22.59 -7.41 -20.47
CA ILE A 190 -22.16 -6.42 -19.49
C ILE A 190 -20.76 -5.88 -19.81
N THR A 191 -20.42 -4.73 -19.23
CA THR A 191 -19.13 -4.07 -19.50
C THR A 191 -18.00 -4.67 -18.65
N VAL A 192 -16.84 -4.88 -19.27
CA VAL A 192 -15.58 -5.28 -18.63
C VAL A 192 -14.55 -4.16 -18.78
N HIS A 193 -14.21 -3.49 -17.66
CA HIS A 193 -13.14 -2.50 -17.62
C HIS A 193 -11.77 -3.17 -17.65
N CYS A 194 -10.98 -2.79 -18.66
CA CYS A 194 -9.64 -3.32 -18.92
C CYS A 194 -8.57 -2.22 -18.79
N LYS A 195 -7.30 -2.63 -18.81
CA LYS A 195 -6.15 -1.72 -18.72
C LYS A 195 -6.22 -0.65 -19.82
N ASN A 196 -5.67 0.54 -19.55
CA ASN A 196 -5.62 1.68 -20.48
C ASN A 196 -7.01 2.18 -20.96
N GLY A 197 -8.07 1.90 -20.21
CA GLY A 197 -9.42 2.35 -20.55
C GLY A 197 -10.12 1.51 -21.63
N GLU A 198 -9.52 0.39 -22.07
CA GLU A 198 -10.20 -0.54 -22.98
C GLU A 198 -11.48 -1.07 -22.32
N LYS A 199 -12.58 -1.07 -23.08
CA LYS A 199 -13.85 -1.69 -22.69
C LYS A 199 -14.07 -2.92 -23.54
N ARG A 200 -14.36 -4.03 -22.87
CA ARG A 200 -14.77 -5.29 -23.50
C ARG A 200 -16.11 -5.73 -22.92
N TYR A 201 -16.66 -6.82 -23.45
CA TYR A 201 -17.99 -7.29 -23.08
C TYR A 201 -18.00 -8.78 -22.79
N ILE A 202 -18.83 -9.19 -21.84
CA ILE A 202 -19.07 -10.58 -21.45
C ILE A 202 -20.56 -10.76 -21.16
N ALA A 203 -21.12 -11.93 -21.45
CA ALA A 203 -22.49 -12.24 -21.01
C ALA A 203 -22.54 -12.28 -19.48
N LYS A 204 -23.59 -11.71 -18.87
CA LYS A 204 -23.75 -11.64 -17.40
C LYS A 204 -23.61 -13.02 -16.75
N SER A 205 -24.23 -14.03 -17.35
CA SER A 205 -24.18 -15.44 -16.92
C SER A 205 -22.78 -16.08 -16.95
N LYS A 206 -21.82 -15.49 -17.67
CA LYS A 206 -20.45 -16.01 -17.80
C LYS A 206 -19.46 -15.38 -16.80
N VAL A 207 -19.90 -14.48 -15.93
CA VAL A 207 -19.04 -13.89 -14.88
C VAL A 207 -18.71 -14.96 -13.83
N PRO A 208 -17.44 -15.37 -13.68
CA PRO A 208 -17.10 -16.53 -12.85
C PRO A 208 -17.37 -16.36 -11.35
N LYS A 209 -17.27 -15.14 -10.81
CA LYS A 209 -17.43 -14.83 -9.39
C LYS A 209 -17.63 -13.33 -9.16
N GLY A 210 -17.94 -12.94 -7.91
CA GLY A 210 -18.19 -11.54 -7.55
C GLY A 210 -19.53 -11.03 -8.09
N VAL A 211 -20.51 -11.93 -8.25
CA VAL A 211 -21.85 -11.64 -8.79
C VAL A 211 -22.56 -10.59 -7.94
N GLU A 212 -22.52 -10.71 -6.61
CA GLU A 212 -23.11 -9.73 -5.69
C GLU A 212 -22.57 -8.31 -5.96
N ILE A 213 -21.25 -8.16 -6.02
CA ILE A 213 -20.60 -6.85 -6.30
C ILE A 213 -20.93 -6.37 -7.71
N MET A 214 -21.06 -7.26 -8.68
CA MET A 214 -21.46 -6.92 -10.03
C MET A 214 -22.89 -6.32 -10.05
N GLU A 215 -23.80 -6.84 -9.22
CA GLU A 215 -25.21 -6.41 -9.13
C GLU A 215 -25.43 -5.12 -8.33
N HIS A 216 -24.40 -4.65 -7.62
CA HIS A 216 -24.43 -3.42 -6.83
C HIS A 216 -23.57 -2.32 -7.44
N TYR A 217 -23.68 -1.09 -6.95
CA TYR A 217 -22.76 -0.01 -7.30
C TYR A 217 -21.42 -0.19 -6.59
N LYS A 218 -20.33 0.20 -7.24
CA LYS A 218 -18.98 0.11 -6.67
C LYS A 218 -18.05 1.19 -7.21
N VAL A 219 -16.86 1.25 -6.65
CA VAL A 219 -15.75 2.05 -7.18
C VAL A 219 -14.64 1.13 -7.66
N PHE A 220 -14.16 1.36 -8.87
CA PHE A 220 -12.99 0.67 -9.39
C PHE A 220 -11.75 1.53 -9.20
N ILE A 221 -10.66 0.87 -8.82
CA ILE A 221 -9.36 1.51 -8.71
C ILE A 221 -8.25 0.59 -9.24
N SER A 222 -7.25 1.20 -9.87
CA SER A 222 -6.12 0.46 -10.44
C SER A 222 -5.28 -0.19 -9.34
N LYS A 223 -4.88 -1.45 -9.54
CA LYS A 223 -3.95 -2.16 -8.65
C LYS A 223 -2.53 -1.60 -8.68
N SER A 224 -2.19 -0.86 -9.73
CA SER A 224 -0.89 -0.23 -9.87
C SER A 224 -1.04 1.28 -10.01
N ALA A 225 -0.31 2.02 -9.19
CA ALA A 225 -0.34 3.49 -9.22
C ALA A 225 1.07 4.05 -9.08
N GLY A 226 1.58 4.55 -10.21
CA GLY A 226 2.88 5.22 -10.35
C GLY A 226 4.04 4.58 -9.60
N ASP A 227 5.11 5.32 -9.39
CA ASP A 227 6.24 4.91 -8.54
C ASP A 227 6.11 5.55 -7.15
N PRO A 228 6.14 4.82 -6.02
CA PRO A 228 6.12 5.42 -4.68
C PRO A 228 7.09 6.59 -4.48
N ASP A 229 8.21 6.59 -5.19
CA ASP A 229 9.29 7.57 -4.98
C ASP A 229 9.08 8.86 -5.78
N THR A 230 8.20 8.87 -6.79
CA THR A 230 7.93 10.04 -7.67
C THR A 230 6.45 10.35 -7.89
N ASP A 231 5.55 9.40 -7.62
CA ASP A 231 4.12 9.51 -7.86
C ASP A 231 3.40 10.14 -6.69
N THR A 232 3.08 11.41 -6.88
CA THR A 232 2.28 12.20 -5.95
C THR A 232 0.78 11.84 -5.93
N LYS A 233 0.31 10.98 -6.85
CA LYS A 233 -1.09 10.55 -6.89
C LYS A 233 -1.38 9.45 -5.86
N VAL A 234 -0.37 8.69 -5.42
CA VAL A 234 -0.44 7.56 -4.47
C VAL A 234 -1.24 6.37 -4.97
N ILE A 235 -2.46 6.59 -5.46
CA ILE A 235 -3.37 5.60 -6.03
C ILE A 235 -3.79 6.00 -7.44
N GLY A 236 -4.30 5.03 -8.20
CA GLY A 236 -4.91 5.32 -9.50
C GLY A 236 -6.17 6.17 -9.31
N VAL A 237 -6.59 6.89 -10.35
CA VAL A 237 -7.82 7.69 -10.30
C VAL A 237 -9.01 6.73 -10.07
N PRO A 238 -9.73 6.84 -8.95
CA PRO A 238 -10.91 6.02 -8.71
C PRO A 238 -12.01 6.42 -9.70
N PHE A 239 -12.78 5.44 -10.17
CA PHE A 239 -13.90 5.71 -11.06
C PHE A 239 -15.11 4.86 -10.68
N PHE A 240 -16.28 5.44 -10.92
CA PHE A 240 -17.56 4.82 -10.65
C PHE A 240 -17.78 3.56 -11.51
N GLY A 241 -18.27 2.50 -10.88
CA GLY A 241 -18.72 1.27 -11.51
C GLY A 241 -20.23 1.11 -11.31
N ASP A 242 -20.97 1.15 -12.41
CA ASP A 242 -22.42 0.92 -12.43
C ASP A 242 -22.77 -0.55 -12.15
N LYS A 243 -24.04 -0.86 -11.85
CA LYS A 243 -24.55 -2.24 -11.85
C LYS A 243 -24.27 -2.89 -13.21
N ASP A 244 -24.12 -4.21 -13.21
CA ASP A 244 -23.82 -4.97 -14.44
C ASP A 244 -22.54 -4.44 -15.13
N CYS A 245 -21.52 -4.24 -14.30
CA CYS A 245 -20.20 -3.85 -14.74
C CYS A 245 -19.14 -4.52 -13.88
N VAL A 246 -18.09 -5.02 -14.53
CA VAL A 246 -16.99 -5.77 -13.93
C VAL A 246 -15.64 -5.26 -14.43
N CYS A 247 -14.55 -5.76 -13.85
CA CYS A 247 -13.19 -5.39 -14.26
C CYS A 247 -12.30 -6.61 -14.41
N THR A 248 -11.22 -6.46 -15.18
CA THR A 248 -10.14 -7.45 -15.18
C THR A 248 -9.33 -7.39 -13.89
N ASP A 249 -8.42 -8.33 -13.72
CA ASP A 249 -7.39 -8.34 -12.67
C ASP A 249 -6.41 -7.15 -12.69
N THR A 250 -6.63 -6.12 -13.52
CA THR A 250 -5.91 -4.83 -13.45
C THR A 250 -6.48 -3.89 -12.37
N PHE A 251 -7.76 -4.05 -12.03
CA PHE A 251 -8.45 -3.23 -11.03
C PHE A 251 -8.96 -4.09 -9.88
N PHE A 252 -9.37 -3.46 -8.79
CA PHE A 252 -10.23 -4.11 -7.80
C PHE A 252 -11.43 -3.20 -7.48
N PRO A 253 -12.64 -3.77 -7.37
CA PRO A 253 -13.80 -3.05 -6.86
C PRO A 253 -13.68 -2.84 -5.35
N ILE A 254 -14.21 -1.70 -4.91
CA ILE A 254 -14.43 -1.32 -3.52
C ILE A 254 -15.91 -0.97 -3.36
N GLY A 255 -16.54 -1.52 -2.34
CA GLY A 255 -17.96 -1.32 -2.04
C GLY A 255 -18.84 -2.48 -2.47
N CYS A 256 -20.13 -2.27 -2.31
CA CYS A 256 -21.24 -3.12 -2.73
C CYS A 256 -22.53 -2.34 -2.40
N PHE A 257 -22.66 -1.16 -2.99
CA PHE A 257 -23.64 -0.16 -2.56
C PHE A 257 -24.99 -0.32 -3.27
N ASP A 258 -26.06 -0.04 -2.54
CA ASP A 258 -27.43 -0.07 -3.07
C ASP A 258 -27.74 1.17 -3.91
N THR A 259 -27.12 2.30 -3.56
CA THR A 259 -27.35 3.58 -4.23
C THR A 259 -26.14 4.03 -5.04
N LYS A 260 -26.41 4.81 -6.09
CA LYS A 260 -25.37 5.39 -6.93
C LYS A 260 -24.59 6.45 -6.15
N GLU A 261 -25.30 7.24 -5.35
CA GLU A 261 -24.76 8.32 -4.54
C GLU A 261 -23.66 7.83 -3.58
N GLU A 262 -23.86 6.69 -2.91
CA GLU A 262 -22.84 6.13 -2.01
C GLU A 262 -21.52 5.79 -2.74
N ALA A 263 -21.60 5.20 -3.94
CA ALA A 263 -20.42 4.88 -4.74
C ALA A 263 -19.74 6.16 -5.27
N GLU A 264 -20.50 7.20 -5.61
CA GLU A 264 -19.97 8.51 -6.00
C GLU A 264 -19.30 9.23 -4.81
N ASN A 265 -19.89 9.12 -3.62
CA ASN A 265 -19.32 9.66 -2.37
C ASN A 265 -18.02 8.94 -1.99
N LEU A 266 -17.97 7.61 -2.14
CA LEU A 266 -16.72 6.86 -2.00
C LEU A 266 -15.67 7.30 -3.05
N CYS A 267 -16.07 7.56 -4.30
CA CYS A 267 -15.16 8.11 -5.31
C CYS A 267 -14.54 9.44 -4.84
N LYS A 268 -15.34 10.37 -4.30
CA LYS A 268 -14.82 11.63 -3.74
C LYS A 268 -13.89 11.38 -2.56
N TYR A 269 -14.29 10.50 -1.63
CA TYR A 269 -13.51 10.16 -0.46
C TYR A 269 -12.11 9.63 -0.83
N LEU A 270 -12.02 8.71 -1.77
CA LEU A 270 -10.74 8.15 -2.22
C LEU A 270 -9.81 9.20 -2.89
N LYS A 271 -10.35 10.30 -3.43
CA LYS A 271 -9.56 11.39 -4.03
C LYS A 271 -8.97 12.37 -3.01
N THR A 272 -9.53 12.43 -1.80
CA THR A 272 -9.08 13.33 -0.72
C THR A 272 -7.58 13.17 -0.45
N VAL A 273 -6.91 14.25 -0.04
CA VAL A 273 -5.51 14.15 0.40
C VAL A 273 -5.40 13.37 1.71
N PHE A 274 -6.43 13.44 2.57
CA PHE A 274 -6.56 12.64 3.78
C PHE A 274 -6.41 11.15 3.48
N VAL A 275 -7.28 10.56 2.65
CA VAL A 275 -7.24 9.11 2.35
C VAL A 275 -5.93 8.72 1.70
N ARG A 276 -5.47 9.51 0.73
CA ARG A 276 -4.25 9.20 -0.02
C ARG A 276 -3.01 9.30 0.85
N TYR A 277 -2.98 10.16 1.87
CA TYR A 277 -1.89 10.17 2.84
C TYR A 277 -1.86 8.89 3.69
N LEU A 278 -3.00 8.44 4.20
CA LEU A 278 -3.08 7.19 4.99
C LEU A 278 -2.61 5.98 4.17
N ILE A 279 -2.99 5.92 2.89
CA ILE A 279 -2.51 4.90 1.95
C ILE A 279 -1.00 5.02 1.73
N ASN A 280 -0.48 6.24 1.58
CA ASN A 280 0.94 6.50 1.33
C ASN A 280 1.83 6.00 2.48
N VAL A 281 1.39 6.11 3.74
CA VAL A 281 2.12 5.59 4.90
C VAL A 281 2.42 4.09 4.74
N LEU A 282 1.51 3.33 4.14
CA LEU A 282 1.68 1.89 3.92
C LEU A 282 2.29 1.54 2.56
N LYS A 283 2.23 2.43 1.59
CA LYS A 283 2.65 2.17 0.21
C LYS A 283 4.17 2.01 0.10
N SER A 284 4.63 0.76 -0.01
CA SER A 284 6.04 0.39 -0.21
C SER A 284 6.37 -0.05 -1.64
N SER A 285 5.37 -0.18 -2.51
CA SER A 285 5.55 -0.56 -3.92
C SER A 285 4.46 0.06 -4.79
N GLN A 286 4.58 -0.10 -6.11
CA GLN A 286 3.54 0.34 -7.05
C GLN A 286 2.24 -0.45 -6.89
N ASN A 287 2.31 -1.65 -6.32
CA ASN A 287 1.15 -2.51 -6.10
C ASN A 287 0.35 -1.99 -4.90
N VAL A 288 -0.83 -1.45 -5.21
CA VAL A 288 -1.85 -1.00 -4.27
C VAL A 288 -2.81 -2.18 -4.08
N THR A 289 -2.65 -2.91 -2.98
CA THR A 289 -3.52 -4.05 -2.61
C THR A 289 -4.39 -3.66 -1.41
N GLN A 290 -5.33 -4.52 -1.01
CA GLN A 290 -6.23 -4.26 0.13
C GLN A 290 -5.49 -3.82 1.41
N ILE A 291 -4.26 -4.30 1.61
CA ILE A 291 -3.42 -3.98 2.78
C ILE A 291 -3.21 -2.48 2.95
N VAL A 292 -3.08 -1.71 1.86
CA VAL A 292 -2.80 -0.27 1.98
C VAL A 292 -4.02 0.55 2.42
N TYR A 293 -5.21 -0.06 2.48
CA TYR A 293 -6.44 0.56 2.97
C TYR A 293 -6.72 0.26 4.44
N ARG A 294 -5.87 -0.51 5.13
CA ARG A 294 -6.11 -0.95 6.52
C ARG A 294 -6.09 0.17 7.56
N PHE A 295 -5.65 1.38 7.19
CA PHE A 295 -5.72 2.57 8.05
C PHE A 295 -6.73 3.59 7.56
N VAL A 296 -7.38 3.37 6.41
CA VAL A 296 -8.38 4.28 5.87
C VAL A 296 -9.70 4.00 6.59
N PRO A 297 -10.23 4.95 7.39
CA PRO A 297 -11.41 4.69 8.20
C PRO A 297 -12.67 4.58 7.34
N MET A 298 -13.57 3.66 7.71
CA MET A 298 -14.87 3.57 7.06
C MET A 298 -15.70 4.83 7.34
N GLN A 299 -16.43 5.32 6.35
CA GLN A 299 -17.39 6.42 6.52
C GLN A 299 -18.80 5.92 6.20
N ASP A 300 -19.79 6.62 6.73
CA ASP A 300 -21.13 6.57 6.15
C ASP A 300 -21.12 7.35 4.82
N PHE A 301 -21.40 6.68 3.71
CA PHE A 301 -21.45 7.28 2.38
C PHE A 301 -22.87 7.67 1.95
N SER A 302 -23.86 7.47 2.82
CA SER A 302 -25.25 7.87 2.57
C SER A 302 -25.43 9.39 2.75
N ASN A 303 -26.63 9.87 2.42
CA ASN A 303 -27.00 11.29 2.61
C ASN A 303 -27.23 11.67 4.08
N SER A 304 -27.27 10.72 5.01
CA SER A 304 -27.36 10.98 6.45
C SER A 304 -26.01 11.05 7.16
N SER A 305 -24.91 10.95 6.41
CA SER A 305 -23.56 11.02 6.92
C SER A 305 -23.29 12.31 7.69
N ASP A 306 -22.37 12.24 8.64
CA ASP A 306 -21.79 13.42 9.29
C ASP A 306 -20.89 14.24 8.36
N ILE A 307 -20.43 13.64 7.25
CA ILE A 307 -19.69 14.31 6.18
C ILE A 307 -20.65 14.79 5.09
N GLU A 308 -20.59 16.07 4.77
CA GLU A 308 -21.38 16.67 3.69
C GLU A 308 -20.74 16.35 2.32
N TRP A 309 -21.10 15.20 1.76
CA TRP A 309 -20.52 14.69 0.50
C TRP A 309 -20.85 15.51 -0.75
N THR A 310 -21.84 16.40 -0.68
CA THR A 310 -22.19 17.30 -1.80
C THR A 310 -21.10 18.35 -2.06
N LYS A 311 -20.22 18.61 -1.08
CA LYS A 311 -19.14 19.59 -1.16
C LYS A 311 -18.01 19.16 -2.10
N SER A 312 -17.07 20.10 -2.31
CA SER A 312 -15.84 19.85 -3.05
C SER A 312 -14.92 18.89 -2.29
N ILE A 313 -13.97 18.25 -2.99
CA ILE A 313 -12.99 17.35 -2.36
C ILE A 313 -12.17 18.10 -1.29
N ALA A 314 -11.80 19.35 -1.54
CA ALA A 314 -11.05 20.17 -0.58
C ALA A 314 -11.85 20.47 0.70
N ASP A 315 -13.14 20.74 0.58
CA ASP A 315 -14.02 20.94 1.74
C ASP A 315 -14.26 19.63 2.50
N ILE A 316 -14.32 18.50 1.80
CA ILE A 316 -14.38 17.16 2.42
C ILE A 316 -13.08 16.89 3.20
N ASP A 317 -11.91 17.23 2.65
CA ASP A 317 -10.63 17.14 3.37
C ASP A 317 -10.66 17.94 4.69
N VAL A 318 -11.19 19.17 4.68
CA VAL A 318 -11.35 19.98 5.90
C VAL A 318 -12.25 19.29 6.93
N GLN A 319 -13.37 18.72 6.50
CA GLN A 319 -14.28 17.97 7.38
C GLN A 319 -13.58 16.74 7.98
N LEU A 320 -12.81 16.00 7.19
CA LEU A 320 -12.07 14.82 7.64
C LEU A 320 -10.95 15.18 8.61
N PHE A 321 -10.21 16.26 8.36
CA PHE A 321 -9.18 16.70 9.31
C PHE A 321 -9.77 17.05 10.66
N LYS A 322 -10.91 17.74 10.69
CA LYS A 322 -11.62 18.03 11.93
C LYS A 322 -12.14 16.76 12.61
N LYS A 323 -12.77 15.85 11.86
CA LYS A 323 -13.33 14.60 12.39
C LYS A 323 -12.27 13.73 13.08
N TYR A 324 -11.05 13.72 12.57
CA TYR A 324 -9.95 12.89 13.09
C TYR A 324 -8.95 13.65 13.96
N ASN A 325 -9.25 14.89 14.38
CA ASN A 325 -8.39 15.73 15.21
C ASN A 325 -6.99 15.98 14.60
N LEU A 326 -6.94 16.24 13.30
CA LEU A 326 -5.72 16.42 12.49
C LEU A 326 -5.46 17.87 12.07
N GLU A 327 -6.10 18.85 12.72
CA GLU A 327 -5.97 20.26 12.35
C GLU A 327 -4.54 20.77 12.46
N ASN A 328 -3.75 20.22 13.40
CA ASN A 328 -2.34 20.55 13.59
C ASN A 328 -1.43 19.86 12.56
N GLU A 329 -1.85 18.73 12.00
CA GLU A 329 -1.07 17.91 11.08
C GLU A 329 -1.45 18.14 9.61
N LYS A 330 -2.51 18.89 9.32
CA LYS A 330 -3.03 19.13 7.96
C LYS A 330 -1.95 19.63 6.99
N ASP A 331 -1.09 20.56 7.42
CA ASP A 331 -0.07 21.15 6.55
C ASP A 331 1.02 20.13 6.22
N TYR A 332 1.36 19.26 7.19
CA TYR A 332 2.25 18.13 6.96
C TYR A 332 1.63 17.15 5.95
N ILE A 333 0.35 16.80 6.11
CA ILE A 333 -0.35 15.90 5.18
C ILE A 333 -0.38 16.48 3.75
N MET A 334 -0.78 17.76 3.62
CA MET A 334 -0.91 18.46 2.35
C MET A 334 0.45 18.70 1.66
N SER A 335 1.54 18.87 2.41
CA SER A 335 2.88 18.98 1.83
C SER A 335 3.44 17.66 1.29
N ASN A 336 2.92 16.52 1.76
CA ASN A 336 3.33 15.18 1.32
C ASN A 336 2.49 14.66 0.13
N ILE A 337 1.22 15.06 0.01
CA ILE A 337 0.31 14.56 -1.04
C ILE A 337 -0.21 15.72 -1.90
N LYS A 338 -0.07 15.61 -3.22
CA LYS A 338 -0.65 16.60 -4.13
C LYS A 338 -2.16 16.40 -4.27
N PRO A 339 -2.97 17.47 -4.34
CA PRO A 339 -4.41 17.38 -4.66
C PRO A 339 -4.68 16.59 -5.94
N MET A 340 -5.83 15.92 -5.97
CA MET A 340 -6.33 15.19 -7.14
C MET A 340 -7.63 15.88 -7.57
N GLU A 341 -7.78 16.08 -8.87
CA GLU A 341 -8.98 16.65 -9.48
C GLU A 341 -10.12 15.62 -9.61
#